data_AF-A0A966T0B8-F1
#
_entry.id   AF-A0A966T0B8-F1
#
_cell.length_a   1.000
_cell.length_b   1.000
_cell.length_c   1.000
_cell.angle_alpha   90.00
_cell.angle_beta   90.00
_cell.angle_gamma   90.00
#
_symmetry.space_group_name_H-M   'P 1'
#
loop_
_entity.id
_entity.type
_entity.pdbx_description
1 polymer ?
#
loop_
_entity_poly.entity_id
_entity_poly.type
_entity_poly.pdbx_seq_one_letter_code
_entity_poly.pdbx_strand_id
1 'polypeptide(L)' 'MVAGTPRTVSELCAHFARAVPVDDRERESIAEFLEVVPSLANPYDEHTDVRHVTASAIVVGRRGVALHV' A
#
# COMPACT_ATOMS: atom_id res chain seq x y z
N MET A 1 15.85 11.56 -1.81
CA MET A 1 14.73 10.63 -2.04
C MET A 1 15.29 9.45 -2.82
N VAL A 2 15.18 8.23 -2.30
CA VAL A 2 15.53 7.04 -3.09
C VAL A 2 14.32 6.77 -3.99
N ALA A 3 14.49 6.79 -5.31
CA ALA A 3 13.44 6.35 -6.21
C ALA A 3 13.19 4.87 -5.96
N GLY A 4 11.99 4.52 -5.52
CA GLY A 4 11.60 3.12 -5.34
C GLY A 4 11.47 2.43 -6.70
N THR A 5 11.95 1.20 -6.80
CA THR A 5 11.68 0.35 -7.97
C THR A 5 10.16 0.17 -8.12
N PRO A 6 9.59 0.34 -9.33
CA PRO A 6 8.17 0.07 -9.55
C PRO A 6 7.84 -1.36 -9.14
N ARG A 7 6.71 -1.52 -8.44
CA ARG A 7 6.22 -2.81 -7.93
C ARG A 7 4.99 -3.22 -8.71
N THR A 8 4.90 -4.48 -9.08
CA THR A 8 3.70 -5.03 -9.73
C THR A 8 2.61 -5.34 -8.69
N VAL A 9 1.36 -5.50 -9.14
CA VAL A 9 0.26 -5.90 -8.25
C VAL A 9 0.55 -7.23 -7.58
N SER A 10 1.08 -8.20 -8.33
CA SER A 10 1.42 -9.52 -7.78
C SER A 10 2.45 -9.41 -6.64
N GLU A 11 3.45 -8.55 -6.77
CA GLU A 11 4.44 -8.31 -5.72
C GLU A 11 3.83 -7.65 -4.48
N LEU A 12 2.91 -6.69 -4.66
CA LEU A 12 2.20 -6.05 -3.56
C LEU A 12 1.28 -7.05 -2.84
N CYS A 13 0.50 -7.84 -3.59
CA CYS A 13 -0.36 -8.87 -3.02
C CYS A 13 0.46 -9.92 -2.27
N ALA A 14 1.58 -10.39 -2.84
CA ALA A 14 2.47 -11.32 -2.15
C ALA A 14 3.08 -10.72 -0.88
N HIS A 15 3.37 -9.41 -0.87
CA HIS A 15 3.85 -8.71 0.31
C HIS A 15 2.78 -8.68 1.40
N PHE A 16 1.55 -8.22 1.09
CA PHE A 16 0.47 -8.10 2.08
C PHE A 16 -0.07 -9.45 2.55
N ALA A 17 -0.08 -10.49 1.70
CA ALA A 17 -0.47 -11.85 2.11
C ALA A 17 0.45 -12.46 3.18
N ARG A 18 1.67 -11.92 3.35
CA ARG A 18 2.63 -12.34 4.39
C ARG A 18 2.74 -11.34 5.54
N ALA A 19 2.02 -10.23 5.48
CA ALA A 19 2.06 -9.23 6.54
C ALA A 19 1.39 -9.77 7.81
N VAL A 20 1.90 -9.38 8.97
CA VAL A 20 1.24 -9.59 10.27
C VAL A 20 0.53 -8.29 10.60
N PRO A 21 -0.82 -8.25 10.56
CA PRO A 21 -1.57 -7.02 10.84
C PRO A 21 -1.36 -6.56 12.28
N VAL A 22 -1.23 -5.25 12.46
CA VAL A 22 -1.08 -4.61 13.78
C VAL A 22 -2.38 -4.63 14.58
N ASP A 23 -3.52 -4.51 13.89
CA ASP A 23 -4.86 -4.48 14.47
C ASP A 23 -5.91 -5.08 13.51
N ASP A 24 -7.17 -5.13 13.95
CA ASP A 24 -8.27 -5.69 13.16
C ASP A 24 -8.63 -4.81 11.96
N ARG A 25 -8.45 -3.49 12.08
CA ARG A 25 -8.66 -2.56 10.97
C ARG A 25 -7.69 -2.83 9.82
N GLU A 26 -6.40 -3.02 10.12
CA GLU A 26 -5.39 -3.34 9.12
C GLU A 26 -5.62 -4.73 8.53
N ARG A 27 -6.07 -5.70 9.33
CA ARG A 27 -6.45 -7.04 8.85
C ARG A 27 -7.55 -6.96 7.79
N GLU A 28 -8.61 -6.19 8.05
CA GLU A 28 -9.69 -5.94 7.09
C GLU A 28 -9.17 -5.23 5.84
N SER A 29 -8.31 -4.22 6.01
CA SER A 29 -7.72 -3.47 4.90
C SER A 29 -6.86 -4.37 3.99
N ILE A 30 -6.07 -5.28 4.57
CA ILE A 30 -5.28 -6.26 3.81
C ILE A 30 -6.19 -7.24 3.07
N ALA A 31 -7.26 -7.73 3.70
CA ALA A 31 -8.21 -8.62 3.05
C ALA A 31 -8.88 -7.93 1.84
N GLU A 32 -9.37 -6.70 2.02
CA GLU A 32 -9.95 -5.91 0.93
C GLU A 32 -8.94 -5.65 -0.19
N PHE A 33 -7.68 -5.32 0.15
CA PHE A 33 -6.64 -5.10 -0.86
C PHE A 33 -6.40 -6.36 -1.70
N LEU A 34 -6.29 -7.53 -1.07
CA LEU A 34 -6.03 -8.81 -1.75
C LEU A 34 -7.20 -9.27 -2.61
N GLU A 35 -8.42 -8.89 -2.26
CA GLU A 35 -9.63 -9.17 -3.04
C GLU A 35 -9.76 -8.22 -4.24
N VAL A 36 -9.63 -6.92 -4.01
CA VAL A 36 -10.03 -5.90 -4.97
C VAL A 36 -8.93 -5.58 -5.98
N VAL A 37 -7.69 -5.35 -5.53
CA VAL A 37 -6.62 -4.80 -6.38
C VAL A 37 -6.25 -5.71 -7.56
N PRO A 38 -6.23 -7.06 -7.44
CA PRO A 38 -6.00 -7.94 -8.58
C PRO A 38 -7.05 -7.84 -9.69
N SER A 39 -8.26 -7.35 -9.38
CA SER A 39 -9.36 -7.22 -10.34
C SER A 39 -9.35 -5.91 -11.13
N LEU A 40 -8.56 -4.92 -10.70
CA LEU A 40 -8.51 -3.60 -11.32
C LEU A 40 -7.76 -3.66 -12.66
N ALA A 41 -8.34 -3.07 -13.70
CA ALA A 41 -7.75 -3.04 -15.04
C ALA A 41 -6.46 -2.19 -15.09
N ASN A 42 -6.46 -1.03 -14.43
CA ASN A 42 -5.29 -0.16 -14.29
C ASN A 42 -5.14 0.32 -12.84
N PRO A 43 -4.56 -0.51 -11.95
CA PRO A 43 -4.58 -0.30 -10.49
C PRO A 43 -3.78 0.91 -10.01
N TYR A 44 -2.94 1.51 -10.85
CA TYR A 44 -2.10 2.67 -10.50
C TYR A 44 -2.58 3.97 -11.17
N ASP A 45 -3.69 3.93 -11.88
CA ASP A 45 -4.26 5.09 -12.58
C ASP A 45 -5.53 5.55 -11.88
N GLU A 46 -5.48 6.75 -11.32
CA GLU A 46 -6.58 7.38 -10.59
C GLU A 46 -7.79 7.73 -11.47
N HIS A 47 -7.64 7.71 -12.79
CA HIS A 47 -8.72 8.04 -13.73
C HIS A 47 -9.42 6.81 -14.32
N THR A 48 -8.89 5.60 -14.12
CA THR A 48 -9.44 4.38 -14.73
C THR A 48 -10.58 3.77 -13.92
N ASP A 49 -10.59 3.95 -12.59
CA ASP A 49 -11.60 3.37 -11.69
C ASP A 49 -11.83 4.29 -10.47
N VAL A 50 -12.91 4.05 -9.73
CA VAL A 50 -13.18 4.71 -8.44
C VAL A 50 -12.12 4.33 -7.39
N ARG A 51 -11.46 3.17 -7.55
CA ARG A 51 -10.40 2.69 -6.65
C ARG A 51 -9.07 2.58 -7.37
N HIS A 52 -8.01 3.08 -6.76
CA HIS A 52 -6.62 2.93 -7.23
C HIS A 52 -5.66 2.78 -6.05
N VAL A 53 -4.47 2.25 -6.31
CA VAL A 53 -3.41 2.07 -5.32
C VAL A 53 -2.70 3.40 -5.10
N THR A 54 -2.60 3.80 -3.83
CA THR A 54 -1.83 4.97 -3.39
C THR A 54 -0.69 4.54 -2.48
N ALA A 55 0.25 5.45 -2.23
CA ALA A 55 1.34 5.22 -1.28
C ALA A 55 1.63 6.49 -0.48
N SER A 56 1.92 6.29 0.80
CA SER A 56 2.31 7.33 1.74
C SER A 56 3.63 6.95 2.42
N ALA A 57 4.37 7.94 2.91
CA ALA A 57 5.59 7.72 3.66
C ALA A 57 5.52 8.39 5.04
N ILE A 58 5.88 7.65 6.08
CA ILE A 58 6.11 8.20 7.42
C ILE A 58 7.60 8.56 7.51
N VAL A 59 7.91 9.85 7.47
CA VAL A 59 9.30 10.33 7.52
C VAL A 59 9.72 10.47 8.99
N VAL A 60 10.80 9.77 9.36
CA VAL A 60 11.36 9.82 10.72
C VAL A 60 12.81 10.34 10.71
N GLY A 61 13.13 11.21 11.66
CA GLY A 61 14.49 11.68 11.89
C GLY A 61 15.34 10.68 12.68
N ARG A 62 16.66 10.90 12.76
CA ARG A 62 17.61 10.01 13.48
C ARG A 62 17.25 9.74 14.95
N ARG A 63 16.48 10.64 15.57
CA ARG A 63 16.02 10.52 16.96
C ARG A 63 14.65 9.85 17.09
N GLY A 64 14.11 9.25 16.02
CA GLY A 64 12.78 8.61 16.01
C GLY A 64 11.61 9.60 16.00
N VAL A 65 11.87 10.88 15.66
CA VAL A 65 10.83 11.91 15.60
C VAL A 65 10.15 11.85 14.23
N ALA A 66 8.83 11.67 14.22
CA ALA A 66 8.04 11.72 13.00
C ALA A 66 7.84 13.18 12.55
N LEU A 67 7.97 13.42 11.24
CA LEU A 67 7.61 14.70 10.64
C LEU A 67 6.08 14.83 10.65
N HIS A 68 5.58 15.78 11.45
CA HIS A 68 4.18 16.21 11.41
C HIS A 68 4.10 17.52 10.61
N VAL A 69 3.14 17.59 9.68
CA VAL A 69 2.83 18.77 8.86
C VAL A 69 1.68 19.56 9.45
#